data_AF-A0A292RKP9-F1
#
_entry.id   AF-A0A292RKP9-F1
#
_cell.length_a   1.000
_cell.length_b   1.000
_cell.length_c   1.000
_cell.angle_alpha   90.00
_cell.angle_beta   90.00
_cell.angle_gamma   90.00
#
_symmetry.space_group_name_H-M   'P 1'
#
loop_
_entity.id
_entity.type
_entity.pdbx_description
1 polymer ?
#
loop_
_entity_poly.entity_id
_entity_poly.type
_entity_poly.pdbx_seq_one_letter_code
_entity_poly.pdbx_strand_id
1 'polypeptide(L)'
;MTKKQMKQVIFMGVGCVILLIAGIIYSLLFNDARWVKNMDMSNYVFSIKDIPMLIVGALIAIYVLYVTVIFFKNAFSKNFKDKNYSRTVSSYWGLCGIFGFLGFSGFWTYFEYGKIYPFVFFIFFGFFGFFFEGKLSHTLEDELFLENKRKAEINAYKVGFKLLFIVIWLMAIGMFSRNVEWCAIFMLISVSLIYALVIFLSNYLLYRYEKGE
;
A
#
# COMPACT_ATOMS: atom_id res chain seq x y z
N MET A 1 6.55 -20.97 -1.60
CA MET A 1 6.58 -21.41 -3.00
C MET A 1 7.73 -22.40 -3.18
N THR A 2 7.47 -23.61 -3.65
CA THR A 2 8.52 -24.63 -3.82
C THR A 2 9.29 -24.43 -5.14
N LYS A 3 10.55 -24.92 -5.22
CA LYS A 3 11.37 -24.82 -6.45
C LYS A 3 10.66 -25.41 -7.68
N LYS A 4 9.86 -26.47 -7.49
CA LYS A 4 9.06 -27.11 -8.55
C LYS A 4 7.91 -26.20 -9.04
N GLN A 5 7.17 -25.59 -8.12
CA GLN A 5 6.10 -24.64 -8.46
C GLN A 5 6.64 -23.40 -9.18
N MET A 6 7.82 -22.91 -8.78
CA MET A 6 8.47 -21.77 -9.43
C MET A 6 8.85 -22.08 -10.89
N LYS A 7 9.45 -23.25 -11.15
CA LYS A 7 9.74 -23.69 -12.52
C LYS A 7 8.48 -23.83 -13.37
N GLN A 8 7.38 -24.32 -12.78
CA GLN A 8 6.10 -24.47 -13.48
C GLN A 8 5.47 -23.12 -13.85
N VAL A 9 5.49 -22.13 -12.94
CA VAL A 9 5.03 -20.77 -13.23
C VAL A 9 5.85 -20.15 -14.35
N ILE A 10 7.18 -20.25 -14.29
CA ILE A 10 8.07 -19.74 -15.35
C ILE A 10 7.76 -20.38 -16.70
N PHE A 11 7.61 -21.71 -16.74
CA PHE A 11 7.29 -22.44 -17.96
C PHE A 11 5.95 -22.03 -18.57
N MET A 12 4.90 -21.89 -17.75
CA MET A 12 3.59 -21.40 -18.20
C MET A 12 3.68 -19.95 -18.70
N GLY A 13 4.47 -19.10 -18.03
CA GLY A 13 4.72 -17.73 -18.47
C GLY A 13 5.39 -17.64 -19.84
N VAL A 14 6.41 -18.47 -20.10
CA VAL A 14 7.04 -18.57 -21.42
C VAL A 14 6.03 -19.03 -22.47
N GLY A 15 5.16 -19.99 -22.15
CA GLY A 15 4.06 -20.42 -23.02
C GLY A 15 3.08 -19.29 -23.36
N CYS A 16 2.69 -18.47 -22.36
CA CYS A 16 1.83 -17.30 -22.59
C CYS A 16 2.48 -16.28 -23.53
N VAL A 17 3.79 -16.04 -23.42
CA VAL A 17 4.50 -15.11 -24.32
C VAL A 17 4.50 -15.63 -25.75
N ILE A 18 4.75 -16.92 -25.95
CA ILE A 18 4.72 -17.55 -27.29
C ILE A 18 3.32 -17.45 -27.91
N LEU A 19 2.27 -17.71 -27.13
CA LEU A 19 0.87 -17.58 -27.57
C LEU A 19 0.52 -16.13 -27.92
N LEU A 20 1.04 -15.16 -27.17
CA LEU A 20 0.84 -13.74 -27.43
C LEU A 20 1.49 -13.34 -28.76
N ILE A 21 2.73 -13.76 -29.00
CA ILE A 21 3.43 -13.53 -30.28
C ILE A 21 2.65 -14.16 -31.45
N ALA A 22 2.19 -15.40 -31.29
CA ALA A 22 1.39 -16.07 -32.31
C ALA A 22 0.05 -15.35 -32.57
N GLY A 23 -0.62 -14.87 -31.52
CA GLY A 23 -1.84 -14.07 -31.62
C GLY A 23 -1.62 -12.73 -32.34
N ILE A 24 -0.51 -12.05 -32.07
CA ILE A 24 -0.13 -10.81 -32.77
C ILE A 24 0.09 -11.10 -34.26
N ILE A 25 0.87 -12.13 -34.59
CA ILE A 25 1.16 -12.49 -35.99
C ILE A 25 -0.14 -12.83 -36.73
N TYR A 26 -1.02 -13.62 -36.10
CA TYR A 26 -2.32 -13.94 -36.68
C TYR A 26 -3.17 -12.68 -36.91
N SER A 27 -3.22 -11.77 -35.93
CA SER A 27 -3.99 -10.53 -36.05
C SER A 27 -3.46 -9.64 -37.18
N LEU A 28 -2.15 -9.52 -37.32
CA LEU A 28 -1.50 -8.74 -38.38
C LEU A 28 -1.78 -9.30 -39.78
N LEU A 29 -1.80 -10.62 -39.93
CA LEU A 29 -1.96 -11.28 -41.23
C LEU A 29 -3.42 -11.45 -41.66
N PHE A 30 -4.32 -11.71 -40.71
CA PHE A 30 -5.68 -12.18 -41.03
C PHE A 30 -6.81 -11.33 -40.44
N ASN A 31 -6.51 -10.45 -39.47
CA ASN A 31 -7.51 -9.66 -38.73
C ASN A 31 -7.23 -8.16 -38.78
N ASP A 32 -6.62 -7.66 -39.85
CA ASP A 32 -6.35 -6.22 -40.07
C ASP A 32 -5.64 -5.51 -38.91
N ALA A 33 -4.84 -6.25 -38.14
CA ALA A 33 -4.17 -5.78 -36.91
C ALA A 33 -5.12 -5.29 -35.80
N ARG A 34 -6.39 -5.71 -35.81
CA ARG A 34 -7.35 -5.41 -34.74
C ARG A 34 -6.81 -5.93 -33.41
N TRP A 35 -7.07 -5.19 -32.32
CA TRP A 35 -6.54 -5.46 -30.97
C TRP A 35 -5.03 -5.29 -30.77
N VAL A 36 -4.25 -5.04 -31.83
CA VAL A 36 -2.82 -4.71 -31.76
C VAL A 36 -2.61 -3.21 -32.00
N LYS A 37 -3.29 -2.64 -33.01
CA LYS A 37 -3.27 -1.20 -33.29
C LYS A 37 -4.38 -0.48 -32.53
N ASN A 38 -4.21 0.84 -32.35
CA ASN A 38 -5.23 1.71 -31.79
C ASN A 38 -6.50 1.63 -32.64
N MET A 39 -7.59 1.18 -32.04
CA MET A 39 -8.92 1.12 -32.66
C MET A 39 -9.88 2.02 -31.92
N ASP A 40 -10.81 2.61 -32.67
CA ASP A 40 -11.94 3.33 -32.10
C ASP A 40 -13.01 2.32 -31.67
N MET A 41 -13.18 2.17 -30.37
CA MET A 41 -14.11 1.20 -29.77
C MET A 41 -15.58 1.60 -29.99
N SER A 42 -15.87 2.86 -30.33
CA SER A 42 -17.24 3.33 -30.58
C SER A 42 -17.85 2.74 -31.86
N ASN A 43 -16.99 2.39 -32.84
CA ASN A 43 -17.37 1.82 -34.13
C ASN A 43 -17.05 0.32 -34.24
N TYR A 44 -16.76 -0.33 -33.10
CA TYR A 44 -16.35 -1.73 -33.09
C TYR A 44 -17.53 -2.67 -33.42
N VAL A 45 -17.35 -3.46 -34.49
CA VAL A 45 -18.24 -4.57 -34.83
C VAL A 45 -17.45 -5.87 -34.78
N PHE A 46 -17.95 -6.81 -33.98
CA PHE A 46 -17.34 -8.11 -33.74
C PHE A 46 -17.22 -8.91 -35.05
N SER A 47 -16.03 -9.45 -35.30
CA SER A 47 -15.76 -10.39 -36.38
C SER A 47 -15.31 -11.74 -35.84
N ILE A 48 -15.62 -12.82 -36.56
CA ILE A 48 -15.17 -14.18 -36.22
C ILE A 48 -13.63 -14.25 -36.19
N LYS A 49 -12.95 -13.40 -36.96
CA LYS A 49 -11.49 -13.27 -36.98
C LYS A 49 -10.90 -12.74 -35.67
N ASP A 50 -11.70 -12.13 -34.80
CA ASP A 50 -11.28 -11.62 -33.49
C ASP A 50 -11.15 -12.74 -32.44
N ILE A 51 -11.80 -13.90 -32.66
CA ILE A 51 -11.88 -15.00 -31.69
C ILE A 51 -10.49 -15.48 -31.21
N PRO A 52 -9.50 -15.73 -32.08
CA PRO A 52 -8.18 -16.21 -31.64
C PRO A 52 -7.47 -15.21 -30.72
N MET A 53 -7.59 -13.90 -31.01
CA MET A 53 -6.99 -12.85 -30.19
C MET A 53 -7.67 -12.75 -28.82
N LEU A 54 -8.99 -12.87 -28.78
CA LEU A 54 -9.77 -12.87 -27.53
C LEU A 54 -9.46 -14.08 -26.66
N ILE A 55 -9.29 -15.27 -27.24
CA ILE A 55 -8.88 -16.48 -26.51
C ILE A 55 -7.50 -16.30 -25.88
N VAL A 56 -6.53 -15.78 -26.63
CA VAL A 56 -5.18 -15.51 -26.12
C VAL A 56 -5.23 -14.48 -24.99
N GLY A 57 -5.99 -13.40 -25.15
CA GLY A 57 -6.20 -12.38 -24.11
C GLY A 57 -6.82 -12.96 -22.83
N ALA A 58 -7.85 -13.79 -22.96
CA ALA A 58 -8.50 -14.44 -21.82
C ALA A 58 -7.55 -15.39 -21.07
N LEU A 59 -6.75 -16.19 -21.80
CA LEU A 59 -5.77 -17.09 -21.19
C LEU A 59 -4.68 -16.32 -20.41
N ILE A 60 -4.23 -15.19 -20.94
CA ILE A 60 -3.27 -14.31 -20.23
C ILE A 60 -3.90 -13.74 -18.97
N ALA A 61 -5.15 -13.27 -19.03
CA ALA A 61 -5.85 -12.74 -17.86
C ALA A 61 -5.99 -13.80 -16.75
N ILE A 62 -6.36 -15.04 -17.11
CA ILE A 62 -6.44 -16.17 -16.18
C ILE A 62 -5.07 -16.48 -15.57
N TYR A 63 -4.01 -16.47 -16.39
CA TYR A 63 -2.64 -16.71 -15.89
C TYR A 63 -2.20 -15.63 -14.90
N VAL A 64 -2.47 -14.34 -15.18
CA VAL A 64 -2.16 -13.24 -14.26
C VAL A 64 -2.92 -13.41 -12.94
N LEU A 65 -4.21 -13.75 -12.97
CA LEU A 65 -4.99 -14.03 -11.77
C LEU A 65 -4.39 -15.21 -10.98
N TYR A 66 -4.04 -16.31 -11.65
CA TYR A 66 -3.42 -17.47 -11.03
C TYR A 66 -2.10 -17.12 -10.32
N VAL A 67 -1.20 -16.39 -10.97
CA VAL A 67 0.07 -15.93 -10.39
C VAL A 67 -0.19 -15.04 -9.17
N THR A 68 -1.15 -14.11 -9.29
CA THR A 68 -1.54 -13.20 -8.21
C THR A 68 -2.00 -13.99 -6.98
N VAL A 69 -2.92 -14.96 -7.15
CA VAL A 69 -3.42 -15.81 -6.06
C VAL A 69 -2.30 -16.62 -5.40
N ILE A 70 -1.39 -17.21 -6.18
CA ILE A 70 -0.24 -17.95 -5.63
C ILE A 70 0.71 -17.05 -4.85
N PHE A 71 0.94 -15.83 -5.35
CA PHE A 71 1.77 -14.85 -4.69
C PHE A 71 1.16 -14.45 -3.34
N PHE A 72 -0.13 -14.11 -3.30
CA PHE A 72 -0.85 -13.83 -2.07
C PHE A 72 -0.84 -15.03 -1.12
N LYS A 73 -1.16 -16.23 -1.58
CA LYS A 73 -1.14 -17.43 -0.72
C LYS A 73 0.24 -17.65 -0.12
N ASN A 74 1.33 -17.46 -0.87
CA ASN A 74 2.68 -17.61 -0.33
C ASN A 74 3.13 -16.45 0.56
N ALA A 75 2.71 -15.22 0.28
CA ALA A 75 2.99 -14.06 1.11
C ALA A 75 2.30 -14.19 2.48
N PHE A 76 1.06 -14.69 2.51
CA PHE A 76 0.26 -14.86 3.73
C PHE A 76 0.43 -16.22 4.42
N SER A 77 0.94 -17.26 3.74
CA SER A 77 1.17 -18.58 4.34
C SER A 77 2.39 -18.65 5.26
N LYS A 78 3.23 -17.62 5.30
CA LYS A 78 4.26 -17.50 6.33
C LYS A 78 3.66 -16.68 7.48
N ASN A 79 3.53 -17.34 8.64
CA ASN A 79 3.46 -16.79 10.01
C ASN A 79 2.18 -17.14 10.78
N PHE A 80 2.19 -18.33 11.38
CA PHE A 80 1.70 -18.51 12.75
C PHE A 80 2.66 -19.49 13.44
N LYS A 81 3.84 -19.02 13.83
CA LYS A 81 4.68 -19.73 14.79
C LYS A 81 5.01 -18.82 15.96
N ASP A 82 4.68 -19.38 17.12
CA ASP A 82 4.83 -18.93 18.50
C ASP A 82 3.92 -17.79 18.97
N LYS A 83 2.88 -18.18 19.74
CA LYS A 83 1.94 -17.31 20.47
C LYS A 83 2.57 -16.52 21.62
N ASN A 84 3.84 -16.79 21.95
CA ASN A 84 4.51 -16.27 23.14
C ASN A 84 5.65 -15.28 22.83
N TYR A 85 5.90 -14.98 21.55
CA TYR A 85 6.97 -14.09 21.12
C TYR A 85 6.43 -13.01 20.19
N SER A 86 7.04 -11.83 20.27
CA SER A 86 6.68 -10.69 19.45
C SER A 86 6.87 -10.99 17.97
N ARG A 87 6.03 -10.39 17.13
CA ARG A 87 6.07 -10.62 15.68
C ARG A 87 7.47 -10.28 15.14
N THR A 88 8.01 -11.18 14.33
CA THR A 88 9.29 -10.95 13.64
C THR A 88 9.09 -9.97 12.49
N VAL A 89 9.08 -8.67 12.80
CA VAL A 89 9.03 -7.61 11.81
C VAL A 89 10.46 -7.23 11.46
N SER A 90 10.83 -7.25 10.18
CA SER A 90 12.14 -6.74 9.77
C SER A 90 12.16 -5.22 9.92
N SER A 91 13.16 -4.65 10.61
CA SER A 91 13.32 -3.19 10.77
C SER A 91 13.32 -2.41 9.45
N TYR A 92 13.66 -3.07 8.33
CA TYR A 92 13.59 -2.49 6.98
C TYR A 92 12.19 -2.03 6.56
N TRP A 93 11.10 -2.56 7.15
CA TRP A 93 9.75 -2.01 6.92
C TRP A 93 9.62 -0.57 7.41
N GLY A 94 10.49 -0.13 8.33
CA GLY A 94 10.61 1.27 8.73
C GLY A 94 10.97 2.20 7.57
N LEU A 95 11.68 1.72 6.54
CA LEU A 95 12.01 2.51 5.34
C LEU A 95 10.78 2.85 4.51
N CYS A 96 9.67 2.11 4.65
CA CYS A 96 8.40 2.49 4.04
C CYS A 96 7.89 3.84 4.56
N GLY A 97 8.43 4.34 5.69
CA GLY A 97 8.20 5.70 6.16
C GLY A 97 8.58 6.79 5.17
N ILE A 98 9.55 6.52 4.28
CA ILE A 98 9.99 7.46 3.24
C ILE A 98 8.85 7.77 2.25
N PHE A 99 7.90 6.85 2.05
CA PHE A 99 6.72 7.13 1.21
C PHE A 99 5.85 8.26 1.78
N GLY A 100 6.03 8.64 3.05
CA GLY A 100 5.40 9.82 3.64
C GLY A 100 5.75 11.13 2.92
N PHE A 101 6.94 11.21 2.32
CA PHE A 101 7.34 12.38 1.52
C PHE A 101 6.50 12.58 0.26
N LEU A 102 5.83 11.53 -0.24
CA LEU A 102 4.86 11.69 -1.33
C LEU A 102 3.70 12.61 -0.93
N GLY A 103 3.43 12.81 0.37
CA GLY A 103 2.47 13.79 0.86
C GLY A 103 2.74 15.22 0.38
N PHE A 104 4.01 15.59 0.18
CA PHE A 104 4.38 16.90 -0.35
C PHE A 104 3.97 17.11 -1.82
N SER A 105 3.78 16.03 -2.58
CA SER A 105 3.22 16.15 -3.94
C SER A 105 1.82 16.76 -3.92
N GLY A 106 1.11 16.72 -2.79
CA GLY A 106 -0.19 17.36 -2.60
C GLY A 106 -0.17 18.86 -2.85
N PHE A 107 0.92 19.56 -2.54
CA PHE A 107 1.04 20.99 -2.83
C PHE A 107 1.08 21.26 -4.33
N TRP A 108 1.83 20.43 -5.06
CA TRP A 108 1.92 20.53 -6.52
C TRP A 108 0.61 20.12 -7.21
N THR A 109 0.00 19.01 -6.81
CA THR A 109 -1.27 18.55 -7.39
C THR A 109 -2.44 19.45 -7.07
N TYR A 110 -2.42 20.12 -5.92
CA TYR A 110 -3.41 21.14 -5.59
C TYR A 110 -3.24 22.36 -6.49
N PHE A 111 -2.01 22.84 -6.68
CA PHE A 111 -1.73 23.99 -7.55
C PHE A 111 -2.13 23.74 -9.01
N GLU A 112 -1.82 22.56 -9.55
CA GLU A 112 -2.05 22.25 -10.98
C GLU A 112 -3.47 21.74 -11.26
N TYR A 113 -4.02 20.92 -10.37
CA TYR A 113 -5.27 20.17 -10.62
C TYR A 113 -6.37 20.39 -9.58
N GLY A 114 -6.13 21.20 -8.54
CA GLY A 114 -7.07 21.37 -7.42
C GLY A 114 -7.28 20.11 -6.57
N LYS A 115 -6.40 19.10 -6.67
CA LYS A 115 -6.56 17.80 -6.01
C LYS A 115 -5.79 17.72 -4.69
N ILE A 116 -6.51 17.36 -3.62
CA ILE A 116 -5.98 17.32 -2.23
C ILE A 116 -5.63 15.92 -1.72
N TYR A 117 -6.07 14.84 -2.40
CA TYR A 117 -5.88 13.47 -1.92
C TYR A 117 -4.42 13.06 -1.62
N PRO A 118 -3.37 13.60 -2.29
CA PRO A 118 -2.01 13.15 -2.01
C PRO A 118 -1.55 13.50 -0.60
N PHE A 119 -2.16 14.47 0.09
CA PHE A 119 -1.80 14.77 1.49
C PHE A 119 -2.02 13.59 2.45
N VAL A 120 -2.88 12.62 2.11
CA VAL A 120 -3.08 11.38 2.90
C VAL A 120 -1.79 10.56 3.00
N PHE A 121 -0.88 10.68 2.03
CA PHE A 121 0.40 9.96 2.08
C PHE A 121 1.25 10.32 3.30
N PHE A 122 1.02 11.46 3.97
CA PHE A 122 1.70 11.76 5.23
C PHE A 122 1.49 10.70 6.34
N ILE A 123 0.41 9.92 6.28
CA ILE A 123 0.19 8.76 7.17
C ILE A 123 1.38 7.79 7.16
N PHE A 124 2.04 7.62 6.01
CA PHE A 124 3.16 6.69 5.87
C PHE A 124 4.33 7.05 6.77
N PHE A 125 4.51 8.31 7.22
CA PHE A 125 5.53 8.63 8.21
C PHE A 125 5.40 7.81 9.50
N GLY A 126 4.20 7.35 9.85
CA GLY A 126 3.98 6.44 10.98
C GLY A 126 4.73 5.12 10.84
N PHE A 127 5.03 4.67 9.61
CA PHE A 127 5.76 3.43 9.37
C PHE A 127 7.21 3.49 9.84
N PHE A 128 7.80 4.67 10.06
CA PHE A 128 9.07 4.76 10.78
C PHE A 128 9.01 4.09 12.16
N GLY A 129 7.82 3.98 12.77
CA GLY A 129 7.60 3.22 13.99
C GLY A 129 7.99 1.74 13.87
N PHE A 130 7.84 1.13 12.70
CA PHE A 130 8.22 -0.27 12.45
C PHE A 130 9.74 -0.50 12.57
N PHE A 131 10.56 0.54 12.47
CA PHE A 131 11.98 0.43 12.77
C PHE A 131 12.23 0.02 14.23
N PHE A 132 11.50 0.64 15.16
CA PHE A 132 11.57 0.34 16.59
C PHE A 132 10.93 -1.00 16.93
N GLU A 133 9.79 -1.32 16.32
CA GLU A 133 9.15 -2.63 16.46
C GLU A 133 10.08 -3.75 15.99
N GLY A 134 10.77 -3.56 14.86
CA GLY A 134 11.75 -4.53 14.37
C GLY A 134 12.96 -4.71 15.29
N LYS A 135 13.36 -3.67 16.04
CA LYS A 135 14.41 -3.79 17.07
C LYS A 135 13.96 -4.60 18.30
N LEU A 136 12.65 -4.69 18.54
CA LEU A 136 12.03 -5.55 19.56
C LEU A 136 11.64 -6.92 18.99
N SER A 137 12.05 -7.27 17.77
CA SER A 137 11.72 -8.58 17.21
C SER A 137 12.32 -9.70 18.06
N HIS A 138 11.59 -10.80 18.20
CA HIS A 138 11.96 -11.96 19.02
C HIS A 138 12.05 -11.69 20.54
N THR A 139 11.44 -10.62 21.05
CA THR A 139 11.20 -10.49 22.49
C THR A 139 10.06 -11.42 22.93
N LEU A 140 10.15 -11.96 24.14
CA LEU A 140 9.09 -12.77 24.72
C LEU A 140 7.93 -11.84 25.11
N GLU A 141 6.71 -12.12 24.65
CA GLU A 141 5.52 -11.36 25.05
C GLU A 141 5.06 -11.85 26.42
N ASP A 142 5.70 -11.34 27.47
CA ASP A 142 5.25 -11.56 28.85
C ASP A 142 4.18 -10.53 29.26
N GLU A 143 3.66 -10.68 30.49
CA GLU A 143 2.62 -9.78 31.02
C GLU A 143 3.10 -8.33 31.08
N LEU A 144 4.39 -8.13 31.37
CA LEU A 144 5.03 -6.82 31.44
C LEU A 144 5.09 -6.15 30.06
N PHE A 145 5.47 -6.90 29.01
CA PHE A 145 5.48 -6.39 27.64
C PHE A 145 4.09 -5.93 27.20
N LEU A 146 3.05 -6.70 27.54
CA LEU A 146 1.66 -6.31 27.24
C LEU A 146 1.23 -5.05 27.99
N GLU A 147 1.66 -4.89 29.25
CA GLU A 147 1.42 -3.67 30.02
C GLU A 147 2.15 -2.47 29.41
N ASN A 148 3.43 -2.62 29.07
CA ASN A 148 4.24 -1.59 28.42
C ASN A 148 3.66 -1.17 27.07
N LYS A 149 3.16 -2.13 26.28
CA LYS A 149 2.47 -1.88 25.02
C LYS A 149 1.20 -1.05 25.22
N ARG A 150 0.33 -1.45 26.15
CA ARG A 150 -0.88 -0.69 26.47
C ARG A 150 -0.54 0.72 26.96
N LYS A 151 0.47 0.85 27.82
CA LYS A 151 0.95 2.14 28.34
C LYS A 151 1.48 3.04 27.23
N ALA A 152 2.26 2.49 26.30
CA ALA A 152 2.78 3.19 25.14
C ALA A 152 1.66 3.68 24.21
N GLU A 153 0.69 2.81 23.89
CA GLU A 153 -0.48 3.15 23.08
C GLU A 153 -1.32 4.25 23.74
N ILE A 154 -1.64 4.13 25.03
CA ILE A 154 -2.41 5.14 25.77
C ILE A 154 -1.69 6.49 25.76
N ASN A 155 -0.38 6.51 25.98
CA ASN A 155 0.39 7.74 25.97
C ASN A 155 0.47 8.35 24.57
N ALA A 156 0.63 7.54 23.53
CA ALA A 156 0.61 8.00 22.15
C ALA A 156 -0.75 8.59 21.77
N TYR A 157 -1.85 7.91 22.10
CA TYR A 157 -3.20 8.42 21.88
C TYR A 157 -3.46 9.71 22.66
N LYS A 158 -3.02 9.82 23.93
CA LYS A 158 -3.15 11.07 24.69
C LYS A 158 -2.49 12.25 23.99
N VAL A 159 -1.29 12.06 23.43
CA VAL A 159 -0.60 13.11 22.65
C VAL A 159 -1.38 13.41 21.37
N GLY A 160 -1.79 12.38 20.62
CA GLY A 160 -2.57 12.53 19.40
C GLY A 160 -3.89 13.28 19.61
N PHE A 161 -4.66 12.92 20.65
CA PHE A 161 -5.92 13.58 20.99
C PHE A 161 -5.72 15.02 21.43
N LYS A 162 -4.64 15.35 22.18
CA LYS A 162 -4.32 16.74 22.52
C LYS A 162 -4.04 17.59 21.28
N LEU A 163 -3.25 17.06 20.33
CA LEU A 163 -2.98 17.75 19.07
C LEU A 163 -4.24 17.90 18.23
N LEU A 164 -5.06 16.85 18.13
CA LEU A 164 -6.33 16.88 17.41
C LEU A 164 -7.28 17.91 18.00
N PHE A 165 -7.35 18.01 19.34
CA PHE A 165 -8.13 19.04 20.03
C PHE A 165 -7.67 20.45 19.66
N ILE A 166 -6.36 20.70 19.62
CA ILE A 166 -5.80 21.99 19.17
C ILE A 166 -6.19 22.29 17.72
N VAL A 167 -6.08 21.31 16.82
CA VAL A 167 -6.48 21.47 15.42
C VAL A 167 -7.94 21.85 15.30
N ILE A 168 -8.84 21.15 15.99
CA ILE A 168 -10.28 21.47 15.97
C ILE A 168 -10.53 22.90 16.49
N TRP A 169 -9.86 23.30 17.57
CA TRP A 169 -9.98 24.66 18.12
C TRP A 169 -9.52 25.72 17.12
N LEU A 170 -8.40 25.50 16.45
CA LEU A 170 -7.90 26.41 15.41
C LEU A 170 -8.92 26.58 14.27
N MET A 171 -9.58 25.48 13.88
CA MET A 171 -10.65 25.54 12.89
C MET A 171 -11.88 26.29 13.40
N ALA A 172 -12.28 26.07 14.65
CA ALA A 172 -13.43 26.72 15.27
C ALA A 172 -13.27 28.24 15.41
N ILE A 173 -12.03 28.73 15.62
CA ILE A 173 -11.71 30.17 15.64
C ILE A 173 -11.87 30.83 14.25
N GLY A 174 -12.07 30.03 13.20
CA GLY A 174 -12.27 30.52 11.84
C GLY A 174 -10.96 30.74 11.10
N MET A 175 -9.88 30.06 11.51
CA MET A 175 -8.65 29.98 10.72
C MET A 175 -9.02 29.35 9.36
N PHE A 176 -8.87 30.12 8.28
CA PHE A 176 -9.31 29.79 6.91
C PHE A 176 -10.82 29.84 6.62
N SER A 177 -11.63 30.53 7.44
CA SER A 177 -13.09 30.69 7.21
C SER A 177 -13.47 31.32 5.86
N ARG A 178 -12.55 32.08 5.24
CA ARG A 178 -12.75 32.68 3.91
C ARG A 178 -12.74 31.66 2.77
N ASN A 179 -12.02 30.53 2.90
CA ASN A 179 -11.91 29.53 1.85
C ASN A 179 -12.01 28.11 2.42
N VAL A 180 -13.12 27.43 2.11
CA VAL A 180 -13.42 26.06 2.55
C VAL A 180 -12.35 25.05 2.08
N GLU A 181 -11.73 25.27 0.92
CA GLU A 181 -10.68 24.41 0.39
C GLU A 181 -9.42 24.41 1.26
N TRP A 182 -8.97 25.58 1.71
CA TRP A 182 -7.79 25.71 2.57
C TRP A 182 -8.04 25.08 3.95
N CYS A 183 -9.27 25.19 4.45
CA CYS A 183 -9.74 24.47 5.63
C CYS A 183 -9.62 22.94 5.45
N ALA A 184 -10.10 22.41 4.31
CA ALA A 184 -10.01 20.98 4.02
C ALA A 184 -8.56 20.49 3.89
N ILE A 185 -7.69 21.25 3.21
CA ILE A 185 -6.26 20.94 3.06
C ILE A 185 -5.57 20.89 4.43
N PHE A 186 -5.76 21.93 5.24
CA PHE A 186 -5.14 22.01 6.56
C PHE A 186 -5.60 20.86 7.46
N MET A 187 -6.90 20.55 7.46
CA MET A 187 -7.47 19.42 8.20
C MET A 187 -6.88 18.09 7.72
N LEU A 188 -6.82 17.86 6.40
CA LEU A 188 -6.32 16.61 5.83
C LEU A 188 -4.85 16.39 6.17
N ILE A 189 -4.02 17.42 6.05
CA ILE A 189 -2.59 17.38 6.43
C ILE A 189 -2.46 17.11 7.93
N SER A 190 -3.17 17.88 8.75
CA SER A 190 -3.06 17.80 10.22
C SER A 190 -3.48 16.43 10.74
N VAL A 191 -4.62 15.91 10.29
CA VAL A 191 -5.12 14.59 10.71
C VAL A 191 -4.18 13.49 10.23
N SER A 192 -3.68 13.56 9.00
CA SER A 192 -2.75 12.56 8.46
C SER A 192 -1.43 12.53 9.24
N LEU A 193 -0.88 13.70 9.59
CA LEU A 193 0.34 13.81 10.38
C LEU A 193 0.13 13.40 11.85
N ILE A 194 -1.00 13.75 12.46
CA ILE A 194 -1.33 13.30 13.83
C ILE A 194 -1.44 11.78 13.86
N TYR A 195 -2.11 11.19 12.89
CA TYR A 195 -2.26 9.73 12.80
C TYR A 195 -0.90 9.04 12.61
N ALA A 196 -0.05 9.56 11.70
CA ALA A 196 1.33 9.11 11.55
C ALA A 196 2.12 9.20 12.86
N LEU A 197 2.01 10.33 13.56
CA LEU A 197 2.69 10.55 14.82
C LEU A 197 2.24 9.58 15.91
N VAL A 198 0.95 9.26 15.99
CA VAL A 198 0.43 8.29 16.97
C VAL A 198 1.02 6.89 16.74
N ILE A 199 1.03 6.42 15.49
CA ILE A 199 1.61 5.10 15.13
C ILE A 199 3.12 5.08 15.41
N PHE A 200 3.82 6.16 15.04
CA PHE A 200 5.24 6.27 15.31
C PHE A 200 5.52 6.23 16.82
N LEU A 201 4.78 7.04 17.59
CA LEU A 201 4.99 7.22 19.01
C LEU A 201 4.61 5.99 19.83
N SER A 202 3.58 5.23 19.44
CA SER A 202 3.22 3.98 20.12
C SER A 202 4.37 2.97 20.06
N ASN A 203 4.98 2.80 18.89
CA ASN A 203 6.08 1.86 18.69
C ASN A 203 7.40 2.37 19.30
N TYR A 204 7.65 3.68 19.23
CA TYR A 204 8.80 4.29 19.87
C TYR A 204 8.75 4.20 21.40
N LEU A 205 7.62 4.54 22.01
CA LEU A 205 7.45 4.46 23.47
C LEU A 205 7.51 3.03 23.97
N LEU A 206 6.96 2.06 23.24
CA LEU A 206 7.09 0.65 23.56
C LEU A 206 8.57 0.23 23.59
N TYR A 207 9.33 0.57 22.55
CA TYR A 207 10.77 0.30 22.50
C TYR A 207 11.51 0.92 23.69
N ARG A 208 11.15 2.15 24.04
CA ARG A 208 11.75 2.87 25.15
C ARG A 208 11.45 2.20 26.51
N TYR A 209 10.19 1.84 26.77
CA TYR A 209 9.78 1.18 28.01
C TYR A 209 10.42 -0.20 28.18
N GLU A 210 10.55 -0.96 27.10
CA GLU A 210 11.24 -2.27 27.12
C GLU A 210 12.75 -2.16 27.36
N LYS A 211 13.39 -1.10 26.84
CA LYS A 211 14.83 -0.86 27.04
C LYS A 211 15.16 -0.22 28.38
N GLY A 212 14.15 0.26 29.13
CA GLY A 212 14.35 0.94 30.40
C GLY A 212 15.01 2.32 30.27
N GLU A 213 14.99 2.92 29.08
CA GLU A 213 15.51 4.27 28.77
C GLU A 213 14.41 5.33 28.83
#